data_AF-X1STI2-F1
#
_entry.id   AF-X1STI2-F1
#
_cell.length_a   1.000
_cell.length_b   1.000
_cell.length_c   1.000
_cell.angle_alpha   90.00
_cell.angle_beta   90.00
_cell.angle_gamma   90.00
#
_symmetry.space_group_name_H-M   'P 1'
#
loop_
_entity.id
_entity.type
_entity.pdbx_description
1 polymer ?
#
loop_
_entity_poly.entity_id
_entity_poly.type
_entity_poly.pdbx_seq_one_letter_code
_entity_poly.pdbx_strand_id
1 'polypeptide(L)' 'PRRYVNHAQAVRVAWRIVKDWVEAQMAILETEMVKMEQIFLPYVITQGGRTLYEAMVDSHFQLGAGEGGKGE' A
#
# COMPACT_ATOMS: atom_id res chain seq x y z
N PRO A 1 -9.44 -25.91 22.65
CA PRO A 1 -8.83 -27.27 22.69
C PRO A 1 -7.30 -27.20 22.70
N ARG A 2 -6.62 -27.77 23.72
CA ARG A 2 -5.16 -27.69 23.89
C ARG A 2 -4.34 -28.22 22.71
N ARG A 3 -4.93 -29.09 21.88
CA ARG A 3 -4.31 -29.65 20.66
C ARG A 3 -3.85 -28.61 19.61
N TYR A 4 -4.40 -27.39 19.66
CA TYR A 4 -4.05 -26.31 18.74
C TYR A 4 -3.00 -25.33 19.27
N VAL A 5 -2.56 -25.50 20.52
CA VAL A 5 -1.52 -24.68 21.15
C VAL A 5 -0.15 -25.23 20.78
N ASN A 6 0.17 -25.20 19.49
CA ASN A 6 1.48 -25.57 18.96
C ASN A 6 1.96 -24.52 17.97
N HIS A 7 3.29 -24.37 17.87
CA HIS A 7 3.91 -23.33 17.03
C HIS A 7 3.48 -23.42 15.57
N ALA A 8 3.39 -24.63 15.01
CA ALA A 8 2.97 -24.84 13.62
C ALA A 8 1.53 -24.33 13.36
N GLN A 9 0.62 -24.48 14.33
CA GLN A 9 -0.72 -23.93 14.24
C GLN A 9 -0.72 -22.41 14.38
N ALA A 10 0.10 -21.86 15.27
CA ALA A 10 0.25 -20.41 15.41
C ALA A 10 0.72 -19.77 14.09
N VAL A 11 1.72 -20.35 13.42
CA VAL A 11 2.21 -19.88 12.11
C VAL A 11 1.12 -19.96 11.04
N ARG A 12 0.39 -21.08 10.97
CA ARG A 12 -0.72 -21.23 10.00
C ARG A 12 -1.82 -20.19 10.24
N VAL A 13 -2.14 -19.90 11.49
CA VAL A 13 -3.13 -18.88 11.85
C VAL A 13 -2.62 -17.49 11.51
N ALA A 14 -1.38 -17.16 11.87
CA ALA A 14 -0.76 -15.88 11.51
C ALA A 14 -0.76 -15.66 9.99
N TRP A 15 -0.44 -16.70 9.22
CA TRP A 15 -0.42 -16.58 7.77
C TRP A 15 -1.82 -16.43 7.16
N ARG A 16 -2.82 -17.09 7.75
CA ARG A 16 -4.22 -16.90 7.36
C ARG A 16 -4.70 -15.47 7.64
N ILE A 17 -4.32 -14.89 8.78
CA ILE A 17 -4.64 -13.49 9.10
C ILE A 17 -4.06 -12.54 8.06
N VAL A 18 -2.79 -12.73 7.66
CA VAL A 18 -2.18 -11.86 6.64
C VAL A 18 -2.84 -12.05 5.28
N LYS A 19 -3.12 -13.30 4.88
CA LYS A 19 -3.85 -13.59 3.64
C LYS A 19 -5.23 -12.94 3.64
N ASP A 20 -6.02 -13.12 4.70
CA ASP A 20 -7.37 -12.58 4.81
C ASP A 20 -7.34 -11.04 4.81
N TRP A 21 -6.32 -10.42 5.41
CA TRP A 21 -6.11 -8.98 5.34
C TRP A 21 -5.81 -8.50 3.91
N VAL A 22 -4.92 -9.19 3.19
CA VAL A 22 -4.61 -8.87 1.79
C VAL A 22 -5.84 -9.05 0.90
N GLU A 23 -6.59 -10.13 1.07
CA GLU A 23 -7.82 -10.38 0.31
C GLU A 23 -8.89 -9.31 0.59
N ALA A 24 -9.03 -8.86 1.83
CA ALA A 24 -9.92 -7.74 2.16
C ALA A 24 -9.48 -6.42 1.51
N GLN A 25 -8.17 -6.15 1.44
CA GLN A 25 -7.64 -4.98 0.72
C GLN A 25 -7.88 -5.07 -0.79
N MET A 26 -7.74 -6.27 -1.38
CA MET A 26 -8.05 -6.52 -2.79
C MET A 26 -9.54 -6.40 -3.09
N ALA A 27 -10.43 -6.84 -2.20
CA ALA A 27 -11.87 -6.69 -2.36
C ALA A 27 -12.29 -5.21 -2.35
N ILE A 28 -11.64 -4.35 -1.56
CA ILE A 28 -11.83 -2.90 -1.60
C ILE A 28 -11.40 -2.33 -2.96
N LEU A 29 -10.31 -2.84 -3.53
CA LEU A 29 -9.76 -2.47 -4.84
C LEU A 29 -10.72 -2.87 -5.99
N GLU A 30 -11.39 -4.02 -5.86
CA GLU A 30 -12.30 -4.58 -6.86
C GLU A 30 -13.67 -3.88 -6.93
N THR A 31 -14.04 -3.11 -5.90
CA THR A 31 -15.31 -2.33 -5.85
C THR A 31 -15.26 -0.97 -6.58
N GLU A 32 -14.25 -0.73 -7.43
CA GLU A 32 -14.13 0.44 -8.33
C GLU A 32 -14.13 1.84 -7.67
N MET A 33 -13.86 1.99 -6.36
CA MET A 33 -13.72 3.34 -5.77
C MET A 33 -12.28 3.85 -5.64
N VAL A 34 -11.27 3.03 -5.92
CA VAL A 34 -9.85 3.41 -5.81
C VAL A 34 -9.05 2.66 -6.90
N LYS A 35 -8.33 3.38 -7.76
CA LYS A 35 -7.51 2.73 -8.80
C LYS A 35 -6.26 2.12 -8.19
N MET A 36 -5.75 1.01 -8.73
CA MET A 36 -4.58 0.29 -8.20
C MET A 36 -3.38 1.23 -7.99
N GLU A 37 -3.22 2.21 -8.87
CA GLU A 37 -2.22 3.26 -8.78
C GLU A 37 -2.27 4.00 -7.43
N GLN A 38 -3.43 4.29 -6.85
CA GLN A 38 -3.52 5.01 -5.56
C GLN A 38 -3.00 4.21 -4.37
N ILE A 39 -3.01 2.88 -4.45
CA ILE A 39 -2.54 2.00 -3.38
C ILE A 39 -1.03 1.79 -3.47
N PHE A 40 -0.51 1.72 -4.70
CA PHE A 40 0.91 1.44 -4.94
C PHE A 40 1.76 2.68 -5.19
N LEU A 41 1.15 3.84 -5.49
CA LEU A 41 1.83 5.12 -5.66
C LEU A 41 2.81 5.41 -4.51
N PRO A 42 2.44 5.27 -3.22
CA PRO A 42 3.35 5.44 -2.11
C PRO A 42 4.64 4.61 -2.21
N TYR A 43 4.59 3.43 -2.82
CA TYR A 43 5.70 2.48 -2.93
C TYR A 43 6.52 2.63 -4.23
N VAL A 44 6.12 3.52 -5.14
CA VAL A 44 6.88 3.79 -6.37
C VAL A 44 8.25 4.37 -6.02
N ILE A 45 9.31 3.80 -6.57
CA ILE A 45 10.67 4.30 -6.36
C ILE A 45 10.94 5.44 -7.35
N THR A 46 11.31 6.59 -6.79
CA THR A 46 11.76 7.77 -7.53
C THR A 46 13.18 7.54 -8.08
N GLN A 47 13.62 8.34 -9.05
CA GLN A 47 15.00 8.25 -9.58
C GLN A 47 16.09 8.41 -8.50
N GLY A 48 15.76 9.00 -7.34
CA GLY A 48 16.66 9.13 -6.19
C GLY A 48 16.70 7.92 -5.26
N GLY A 49 16.08 6.79 -5.60
CA GLY A 49 16.09 5.55 -4.80
C GLY A 49 15.18 5.58 -3.57
N ARG A 50 14.38 6.63 -3.40
CA ARG A 50 13.41 6.80 -2.30
C ARG A 50 11.99 6.53 -2.78
N THR A 51 11.12 6.08 -1.89
CA THR A 51 9.71 5.87 -2.22
C THR A 51 9.01 7.21 -2.45
N LEU A 52 7.98 7.24 -3.29
CA LEU A 52 7.19 8.44 -3.52
C LEU A 52 6.57 8.95 -2.22
N TYR A 53 6.19 8.03 -1.32
CA TYR A 53 5.72 8.38 0.01
C TYR A 53 6.74 9.18 0.81
N GLU A 54 8.00 8.74 0.84
CA GLU A 54 9.09 9.46 1.53
C GLU A 54 9.25 10.87 0.94
N ALA A 55 9.22 11.00 -0.39
CA ALA A 55 9.30 12.30 -1.04
C ALA A 55 8.11 13.21 -0.72
N MET A 56 6.90 12.66 -0.60
CA MET A 56 5.69 13.40 -0.22
C MET A 56 5.71 13.83 1.25
N VAL A 57 6.19 12.96 2.16
CA VAL A 57 6.36 13.28 3.58
C VAL A 57 7.36 14.43 3.76
N ASP A 58 8.50 14.37 3.08
CA ASP A 58 9.51 15.45 3.09
C ASP A 58 8.94 16.79 2.61
N SER A 59 7.99 16.74 1.68
CA SER A 59 7.31 17.91 1.11
C SER A 59 6.06 18.32 1.91
N HIS A 60 5.83 17.76 3.11
CA HIS A 60 4.64 17.97 3.92
C HIS A 60 3.31 17.76 3.17
N PHE A 61 3.30 16.81 2.23
CA PHE A 61 2.17 16.53 1.33
C PHE A 61 1.69 17.75 0.52
N GLN A 62 2.53 18.77 0.38
CA GLN A 62 2.27 19.90 -0.48
C GLN A 62 2.40 19.44 -1.93
N LEU A 63 1.31 19.53 -2.68
CA LEU A 63 1.39 19.43 -4.13
C LEU A 63 2.16 20.67 -4.60
N GLY A 64 3.31 20.47 -5.26
CA GLY A 64 4.07 21.58 -5.84
C GLY A 64 3.16 22.43 -6.73
N ALA A 65 3.55 23.70 -6.95
CA ALA A 65 2.84 24.56 -7.89
C ALA A 65 2.76 23.82 -9.22
N GLY A 66 1.54 23.45 -9.64
CA GLY A 66 1.34 22.80 -10.92
C GLY A 66 1.84 23.76 -11.98
N GLU A 67 3.00 23.48 -12.56
CA GLU A 67 3.42 24.14 -13.79
C GLU A 67 2.45 23.67 -14.86
N GLY A 68 1.35 24.41 -14.99
CA GLY A 68 0.53 24.39 -16.18
C GLY A 68 1.47 24.72 -17.33
N GLY A 69 1.82 23.69 -18.08
CA GLY A 69 2.61 23.81 -19.30
C GLY A 69 2.02 24.93 -20.13
N LYS A 70 2.77 26.03 -20.20
CA LYS A 70 2.56 27.12 -21.13
C LYS A 70 2.82 26.52 -22.51
N GLY A 71 1.78 25.96 -23.12
CA GLY A 71 1.78 25.62 -24.54
C GLY A 71 1.54 26.90 -25.32
N GLU A 72 2.64 27.45 -25.86
CA GLU A 72 2.61 28.11 -27.18
C GLU A 72 2.30 27.07 -28.27
#